data_AF-A0A8I1YF25-F1
#
_entry.id   AF-A0A8I1YF25-F1
#
_cell.length_a   1.000
_cell.length_b   1.000
_cell.length_c   1.000
_cell.angle_alpha   90.00
_cell.angle_beta   90.00
_cell.angle_gamma   90.00
#
_symmetry.space_group_name_H-M   'P 1'
#
loop_
_entity.id
_entity.type
_entity.pdbx_description
1 polymer ?
#
loop_
_entity_poly.entity_id
_entity_poly.type
_entity_poly.pdbx_seq_one_letter_code
_entity_poly.pdbx_strand_id
1 'polypeptide(L)'
;MARHDGGTKNPLSLAAAKQLGESYWRVVGIGVVFTLARFSEAFLILRAQNVGLGAMWIPAVLVLMNIVYALSAYPAGVLSDRINRTGLLALGLVCLAAADLALATLANLGGLALGVILWGLHMGLTQGLFATLIADASPASLRGTAYGYFNLSTGVAMLGSSVIAGALWDAFGPAATFLSGLAFTLLSLAGLLAIDTSGKGANDRDP
;
A
#
# COMPACT_ATOMS: atom_id res chain seq x y z
N MET A 1 -0.86 0.21 -51.25
CA MET A 1 0.04 -0.58 -50.36
C MET A 1 0.51 0.36 -49.25
N ALA A 2 -0.29 0.50 -48.19
CA ALA A 2 -0.05 1.46 -47.11
C ALA A 2 0.90 0.83 -46.07
N ARG A 3 2.02 1.50 -45.80
CA ARG A 3 2.97 1.10 -44.77
C ARG A 3 2.34 1.32 -43.40
N HIS A 4 2.10 0.24 -42.66
CA HIS A 4 1.91 0.29 -41.22
C HIS A 4 3.26 0.61 -40.60
N ASP A 5 3.48 1.88 -40.24
CA ASP A 5 4.58 2.28 -39.37
C ASP A 5 4.28 1.80 -37.94
N GLY A 6 4.51 0.49 -37.73
CA GLY A 6 4.45 -0.20 -36.45
C GLY A 6 5.65 0.10 -35.57
N GLY A 7 5.96 1.38 -35.39
CA GLY A 7 6.91 1.81 -34.36
C GLY A 7 6.28 1.54 -33.00
N THR A 8 6.73 0.47 -32.34
CA THR A 8 6.42 0.16 -30.95
C THR A 8 6.87 1.32 -30.07
N LYS A 9 5.98 2.32 -29.89
CA LYS A 9 6.20 3.44 -29.00
C LYS A 9 6.46 2.86 -27.61
N ASN A 10 7.69 3.00 -27.15
CA ASN A 10 8.17 2.40 -25.91
C ASN A 10 7.19 2.78 -24.78
N PRO A 11 6.48 1.81 -24.17
CA PRO A 11 5.39 2.09 -23.22
C PRO A 11 5.89 2.78 -21.93
N LEU A 12 7.20 2.75 -21.69
CA LEU A 12 7.93 3.46 -20.62
C LEU A 12 8.80 4.59 -21.19
N SER A 13 8.23 5.45 -22.03
CA SER A 13 8.92 6.65 -22.51
C SER A 13 8.97 7.72 -21.42
N LEU A 14 10.15 8.27 -21.12
CA LEU A 14 10.34 9.45 -20.25
C LEU A 14 9.49 10.66 -20.70
N ALA A 15 9.11 10.73 -21.98
CA ALA A 15 8.20 11.75 -22.50
C ALA A 15 6.74 11.51 -22.07
N ALA A 16 6.31 10.24 -21.95
CA ALA A 16 4.99 9.90 -21.40
C ALA A 16 4.93 10.15 -19.89
N ALA A 17 6.04 9.92 -19.17
CA ALA A 17 6.16 10.21 -17.75
C ALA A 17 5.97 11.71 -17.42
N LYS A 18 6.47 12.61 -18.27
CA LYS A 18 6.25 14.07 -18.15
C LYS A 18 4.80 14.49 -18.45
N GLN A 19 4.03 13.69 -19.21
CA GLN A 19 2.64 14.00 -19.57
C GLN A 19 1.62 13.61 -18.49
N LEU A 20 2.02 12.81 -17.49
CA LEU A 20 1.11 12.37 -16.41
C LEU A 20 0.80 13.48 -15.38
N GLY A 21 1.54 14.60 -15.40
CA GLY A 21 1.26 15.77 -14.57
C GLY A 21 1.59 15.61 -13.08
N GLU A 22 1.57 16.71 -12.34
CA GLU A 22 2.01 16.75 -10.93
C GLU A 22 1.06 15.98 -9.99
N SER A 23 -0.25 15.97 -10.28
CA SER A 23 -1.25 15.25 -9.48
C SER A 23 -0.98 13.74 -9.43
N TYR A 24 -0.63 13.14 -10.57
CA TYR A 24 -0.26 11.73 -10.65
C TYR A 24 0.99 11.42 -9.81
N TRP A 25 2.04 12.23 -9.92
CA TRP A 25 3.28 12.01 -9.16
C TRP A 25 3.09 12.15 -7.65
N ARG A 26 2.13 12.99 -7.19
CA ARG A 26 1.72 13.02 -5.77
C ARG A 26 1.08 11.69 -5.34
N VAL A 27 0.20 11.11 -6.14
CA VAL A 27 -0.40 9.78 -5.87
C VAL A 27 0.68 8.70 -5.82
N VAL A 28 1.63 8.71 -6.76
CA VAL A 28 2.76 7.78 -6.76
C VAL A 28 3.61 7.94 -5.50
N GLY A 29 3.93 9.18 -5.11
CA GLY A 29 4.70 9.46 -3.90
C GLY A 29 4.00 8.92 -2.64
N ILE A 30 2.70 9.16 -2.50
CA ILE A 30 1.90 8.62 -1.39
C ILE A 30 1.92 7.09 -1.41
N GLY A 31 1.71 6.47 -2.58
CA GLY A 31 1.73 5.02 -2.72
C GLY A 31 3.09 4.39 -2.41
N VAL A 32 4.19 5.05 -2.78
CA VAL A 32 5.56 4.62 -2.44
C VAL A 32 5.77 4.65 -0.92
N VAL A 33 5.40 5.75 -0.26
CA VAL A 33 5.50 5.88 1.20
C VAL A 33 4.66 4.81 1.91
N PHE A 34 3.43 4.58 1.44
CA PHE A 34 2.58 3.50 1.92
C PHE A 34 3.23 2.12 1.76
N THR A 35 3.85 1.88 0.60
CA THR A 35 4.49 0.60 0.30
C THR A 35 5.71 0.37 1.19
N LEU A 36 6.47 1.43 1.50
CA LEU A 36 7.58 1.35 2.44
C LEU A 36 7.10 0.93 3.83
N ALA A 37 5.99 1.50 4.31
CA ALA A 37 5.41 1.18 5.60
C ALA A 37 4.87 -0.26 5.69
N ARG A 38 4.30 -0.77 4.59
CA ARG A 38 3.66 -2.09 4.53
C ARG A 38 4.66 -3.27 4.55
N PHE A 39 5.89 -3.07 4.04
CA PHE A 39 6.88 -4.12 3.73
C PHE A 39 6.24 -5.39 3.08
N SER A 40 6.98 -6.49 2.95
CA SER A 40 6.52 -7.66 2.19
C SER A 40 5.56 -8.56 2.97
N GLU A 41 4.56 -9.11 2.28
CA GLU A 41 3.63 -10.16 2.76
C GLU A 41 4.37 -11.40 3.27
N ALA A 42 5.59 -11.63 2.77
CA ALA A 42 6.44 -12.72 3.22
C ALA A 42 6.71 -12.68 4.74
N PHE A 43 6.72 -11.49 5.37
CA PHE A 43 6.94 -11.38 6.81
C PHE A 43 5.75 -11.90 7.64
N LEU A 44 4.52 -11.88 7.10
CA LEU A 44 3.37 -12.53 7.74
C LEU A 44 3.56 -14.05 7.79
N ILE A 45 4.08 -14.63 6.71
CA ILE A 45 4.44 -16.06 6.64
C ILE A 45 5.55 -16.38 7.63
N LEU A 46 6.62 -15.59 7.65
CA LEU A 46 7.73 -15.77 8.59
C LEU A 46 7.25 -15.64 10.04
N ARG A 47 6.31 -14.72 10.31
CA ARG A 47 5.71 -14.58 11.64
C ARG A 47 4.88 -15.80 12.01
N ALA A 48 4.11 -16.35 11.07
CA ALA A 48 3.34 -17.57 11.29
C ALA A 48 4.24 -18.77 11.64
N GLN A 49 5.36 -18.93 10.94
CA GLN A 49 6.38 -19.93 11.26
C GLN A 49 6.95 -19.73 12.67
N ASN A 50 7.28 -18.50 13.04
CA ASN A 50 7.85 -18.17 14.35
C ASN A 50 6.88 -18.44 15.51
N VAL A 51 5.57 -18.27 15.29
CA VAL A 51 4.53 -18.57 16.28
C VAL A 51 4.24 -20.08 16.38
N GLY A 52 4.90 -20.91 15.56
CA GLY A 52 4.78 -22.37 15.60
C GLY A 52 3.62 -22.90 14.76
N LEU A 53 3.09 -22.12 13.80
CA LEU A 53 2.10 -22.64 12.86
C LEU A 53 2.74 -23.75 12.02
N GLY A 54 2.12 -24.93 11.99
CA GLY A 54 2.63 -26.07 11.23
C GLY A 54 2.84 -25.74 9.75
N ALA A 55 3.89 -26.26 9.13
CA ALA A 55 4.31 -25.90 7.77
C ALA A 55 3.20 -26.07 6.71
N MET A 56 2.32 -27.07 6.90
CA MET A 56 1.15 -27.31 6.06
C MET A 56 0.13 -26.17 6.07
N TRP A 57 0.00 -25.44 7.18
CA TRP A 57 -0.99 -24.38 7.36
C TRP A 57 -0.46 -22.99 7.01
N ILE A 58 0.83 -22.84 6.74
CA ILE A 58 1.43 -21.54 6.38
C ILE A 58 0.71 -20.87 5.20
N PRO A 59 0.39 -21.56 4.09
CA PRO A 59 -0.34 -20.92 2.99
C PRO A 59 -1.73 -20.41 3.39
N ALA A 60 -2.35 -21.00 4.42
CA ALA A 60 -3.67 -20.59 4.90
C ALA A 60 -3.66 -19.15 5.46
N VAL A 61 -2.50 -18.64 5.90
CA VAL A 61 -2.33 -17.24 6.30
C VAL A 61 -2.60 -16.30 5.13
N LEU A 62 -2.01 -16.58 3.97
CA LEU A 62 -2.28 -15.79 2.76
C LEU A 62 -3.71 -15.97 2.28
N VAL A 63 -4.27 -17.18 2.40
CA VAL A 63 -5.68 -17.42 2.04
C VAL A 63 -6.60 -16.58 2.91
N LEU A 64 -6.41 -16.58 4.24
CA LEU A 64 -7.18 -15.75 5.17
C LEU A 64 -7.06 -14.27 4.82
N MET A 65 -5.84 -13.79 4.61
CA MET A 65 -5.57 -12.42 4.20
C MET A 65 -6.34 -12.05 2.92
N ASN A 66 -6.27 -12.90 1.89
CA ASN A 66 -6.92 -12.66 0.60
C ASN A 66 -8.45 -12.73 0.68
N ILE A 67 -9.00 -13.61 1.53
CA ILE A 67 -10.44 -13.66 1.79
C ILE A 67 -10.90 -12.34 2.42
N VAL A 68 -10.20 -11.86 3.46
CA VAL A 68 -10.54 -10.58 4.11
C VAL A 68 -10.38 -9.42 3.13
N TYR A 69 -9.32 -9.43 2.32
CA TYR A 69 -9.13 -8.46 1.24
C TYR A 69 -10.31 -8.45 0.27
N ALA A 70 -10.69 -9.61 -0.26
CA ALA A 70 -11.78 -9.73 -1.23
C ALA A 70 -13.13 -9.29 -0.63
N LEU A 71 -13.42 -9.69 0.61
CA LEU A 71 -14.65 -9.33 1.32
C LEU A 71 -14.72 -7.84 1.66
N SER A 72 -13.58 -7.21 1.93
CA SER A 72 -13.50 -5.79 2.27
C SER A 72 -13.40 -4.87 1.05
N ALA A 73 -12.92 -5.36 -0.10
CA ALA A 73 -12.74 -4.56 -1.30
C ALA A 73 -14.05 -3.93 -1.82
N TYR A 74 -15.15 -4.69 -1.85
CA TYR A 74 -16.46 -4.18 -2.27
C TYR A 74 -17.00 -3.08 -1.33
N PRO A 75 -17.15 -3.31 -0.01
CA PRO A 75 -17.63 -2.27 0.90
C PRO A 75 -16.66 -1.09 0.98
N ALA A 76 -15.34 -1.31 0.85
CA ALA A 76 -14.36 -0.23 0.77
C ALA A 76 -14.55 0.64 -0.47
N GLY A 77 -14.88 0.04 -1.62
CA GLY A 77 -15.23 0.77 -2.84
C GLY A 77 -16.45 1.67 -2.62
N VAL A 78 -17.54 1.13 -2.08
CA VAL A 78 -18.75 1.92 -1.77
C VAL A 78 -18.46 3.00 -0.72
N LEU A 79 -17.61 2.71 0.27
CA LEU A 79 -17.20 3.68 1.27
C LEU A 79 -16.37 4.80 0.66
N SER A 80 -15.49 4.50 -0.30
CA SER A 80 -14.67 5.48 -1.04
C SER A 80 -15.50 6.50 -1.81
N ASP A 81 -16.72 6.14 -2.20
CA ASP A 81 -17.63 7.06 -2.88
C ASP A 81 -18.32 8.01 -1.90
N ARG A 82 -18.36 7.67 -0.60
CA ARG A 82 -19.04 8.43 0.45
C ARG A 82 -18.11 9.27 1.33
N ILE A 83 -16.88 8.81 1.58
CA ILE A 83 -15.88 9.54 2.36
C ILE A 83 -14.79 10.10 1.45
N ASN A 84 -14.10 11.15 1.88
CA ASN A 84 -12.98 11.70 1.10
C ASN A 84 -11.85 10.66 0.97
N ARG A 85 -11.11 10.72 -0.15
CA ARG A 85 -10.03 9.78 -0.46
C ARG A 85 -8.95 9.76 0.64
N THR A 86 -8.64 10.92 1.22
CA THR A 86 -7.70 11.02 2.35
C THR A 86 -8.18 10.26 3.57
N GLY A 87 -9.46 10.33 3.93
CA GLY A 87 -10.03 9.64 5.09
C GLY A 87 -9.99 8.13 4.94
N LEU A 88 -10.22 7.62 3.72
CA LEU A 88 -10.12 6.19 3.44
C LEU A 88 -8.66 5.69 3.50
N LEU A 89 -7.70 6.47 2.97
CA LEU A 89 -6.27 6.18 3.13
C LEU A 89 -5.86 6.17 4.61
N ALA A 90 -6.31 7.16 5.40
CA ALA A 90 -6.04 7.23 6.82
C ALA A 90 -6.58 6.01 7.58
N LEU A 91 -7.81 5.58 7.26
CA LEU A 91 -8.39 4.36 7.84
C LEU A 91 -7.56 3.12 7.49
N GLY A 92 -7.10 3.01 6.24
CA GLY A 92 -6.17 1.96 5.81
C GLY A 92 -4.87 1.95 6.61
N LEU A 93 -4.27 3.11 6.88
CA LEU A 93 -3.06 3.21 7.70
C LEU A 93 -3.31 2.85 9.16
N VAL A 94 -4.46 3.22 9.72
CA VAL A 94 -4.84 2.82 11.08
C VAL A 94 -4.97 1.30 11.17
N CYS A 95 -5.60 0.66 10.18
CA CYS A 95 -5.67 -0.80 10.10
C CYS A 95 -4.27 -1.43 10.00
N LEU A 96 -3.37 -0.87 9.19
CA LEU A 96 -1.99 -1.35 9.07
C LEU A 96 -1.21 -1.21 10.39
N ALA A 97 -1.32 -0.05 11.04
CA ALA A 97 -0.68 0.21 12.33
C ALA A 97 -1.17 -0.78 13.40
N ALA A 98 -2.48 -1.03 13.44
CA ALA A 98 -3.05 -2.02 14.35
C ALA A 98 -2.58 -3.45 14.01
N ALA A 99 -2.44 -3.79 12.72
CA ALA A 99 -1.90 -5.07 12.28
C ALA A 99 -0.45 -5.26 12.75
N ASP A 100 0.42 -4.27 12.49
CA ASP A 100 1.84 -4.29 12.88
C ASP A 100 2.00 -4.39 14.40
N LEU A 101 1.20 -3.62 15.15
CA LEU A 101 1.21 -3.68 16.61
C LEU A 101 0.78 -5.05 17.14
N ALA A 102 -0.28 -5.64 16.58
CA ALA A 102 -0.75 -6.96 16.95
C ALA A 102 0.31 -8.04 16.63
N LEU A 103 0.92 -7.99 15.44
CA LEU A 103 1.95 -8.92 15.02
C LEU A 103 3.23 -8.79 15.86
N ALA A 104 3.59 -7.58 16.27
CA ALA A 104 4.74 -7.32 17.14
C ALA A 104 4.52 -7.85 18.56
N THR A 105 3.37 -7.54 19.17
CA THR A 105 3.15 -7.73 20.61
C THR A 105 2.53 -9.07 20.98
N LEU A 106 1.70 -9.65 20.10
CA LEU A 106 0.96 -10.88 20.39
C LEU A 106 1.65 -12.07 19.71
N ALA A 107 2.55 -12.73 20.43
CA ALA A 107 3.27 -13.92 19.96
C ALA A 107 2.43 -15.21 20.09
N ASN A 108 1.18 -15.20 19.63
CA ASN A 108 0.28 -16.36 19.65
C ASN A 108 -0.59 -16.43 18.38
N LEU A 109 -1.24 -17.58 18.15
CA LEU A 109 -2.06 -17.83 16.96
C LEU A 109 -3.21 -16.83 16.79
N GLY A 110 -3.81 -16.38 17.90
CA GLY A 110 -4.87 -15.38 17.88
C GLY A 110 -4.35 -14.00 17.44
N GLY A 111 -3.18 -13.60 17.94
CA GLY A 111 -2.48 -12.39 17.54
C GLY A 111 -2.10 -12.38 16.06
N LEU A 112 -1.59 -13.51 15.57
CA LEU A 112 -1.32 -13.72 14.14
C LEU A 112 -2.61 -13.57 13.31
N ALA A 113 -3.69 -14.26 13.68
CA ALA A 113 -4.95 -14.18 12.95
C ALA A 113 -5.52 -12.75 12.93
N LEU A 114 -5.50 -12.05 14.07
CA LEU A 114 -5.92 -10.65 14.17
C LEU A 114 -5.07 -9.76 13.27
N GLY A 115 -3.75 -9.90 13.33
CA GLY A 115 -2.82 -9.15 12.48
C GLY A 115 -3.11 -9.36 11.00
N VAL A 116 -3.27 -10.62 10.58
CA VAL A 116 -3.56 -11.00 9.19
C VAL A 116 -4.89 -10.44 8.70
N ILE A 117 -5.93 -10.47 9.53
CA ILE A 117 -7.25 -9.89 9.22
C ILE A 117 -7.12 -8.37 9.05
N LEU A 118 -6.47 -7.68 9.98
CA LEU A 118 -6.27 -6.22 9.90
C LEU A 118 -5.44 -5.83 8.68
N TRP A 119 -4.44 -6.64 8.34
CA TRP A 119 -3.59 -6.43 7.18
C TRP A 119 -4.37 -6.64 5.86
N GLY A 120 -5.20 -7.69 5.78
CA GLY A 120 -6.12 -7.90 4.66
C GLY A 120 -7.17 -6.78 4.52
N LEU A 121 -7.66 -6.26 5.64
CA LEU A 121 -8.58 -5.13 5.66
C LEU A 121 -7.92 -3.85 5.14
N HIS A 122 -6.70 -3.56 5.58
CA HIS A 122 -5.89 -2.46 5.04
C HIS A 122 -5.77 -2.56 3.51
N MET A 123 -5.42 -3.75 3.00
CA MET A 123 -5.34 -4.00 1.55
C MET A 123 -6.66 -3.69 0.83
N GLY A 124 -7.79 -4.09 1.41
CA GLY A 124 -9.11 -3.86 0.81
C GLY A 124 -9.45 -2.37 0.71
N LEU A 125 -9.06 -1.61 1.73
CA LEU A 125 -9.29 -0.17 1.81
C LEU A 125 -8.40 0.62 0.84
N THR A 126 -7.16 0.17 0.60
CA THR A 126 -6.15 0.98 -0.09
C THR A 126 -5.93 0.57 -1.54
N GLN A 127 -5.94 -0.73 -1.87
CA GLN A 127 -5.60 -1.21 -3.21
C GLN A 127 -6.58 -0.70 -4.27
N GLY A 128 -7.88 -0.81 -4.01
CA GLY A 128 -8.91 -0.28 -4.91
C GLY A 128 -8.83 1.24 -5.05
N LEU A 129 -8.57 1.94 -3.95
CA LEU A 129 -8.46 3.40 -3.94
C LEU A 129 -7.25 3.90 -4.75
N PHE A 130 -6.08 3.28 -4.60
CA PHE A 130 -4.91 3.63 -5.39
C PHE A 130 -5.14 3.39 -6.88
N ALA A 131 -5.79 2.27 -7.24
CA ALA A 131 -6.15 2.01 -8.63
C ALA A 131 -7.03 3.12 -9.21
N THR A 132 -8.08 3.52 -8.49
CA THR A 132 -8.95 4.63 -8.90
C THR A 132 -8.21 5.96 -8.98
N LEU A 133 -7.38 6.30 -7.99
CA LEU A 133 -6.56 7.52 -7.99
C LEU A 133 -5.62 7.59 -9.20
N ILE A 134 -4.97 6.47 -9.55
CA ILE A 134 -4.10 6.39 -10.73
C ILE A 134 -4.91 6.58 -12.02
N ALA A 135 -6.07 5.93 -12.12
CA ALA A 135 -6.92 6.01 -13.30
C ALA A 135 -7.51 7.40 -13.53
N ASP A 136 -7.83 8.13 -12.46
CA ASP A 136 -8.38 9.48 -12.47
C ASP A 136 -7.30 10.54 -12.74
N ALA A 137 -6.11 10.37 -12.17
CA ALA A 137 -5.00 11.29 -12.37
C ALA A 137 -4.33 11.15 -13.75
N SER A 138 -4.69 10.11 -14.53
CA SER A 138 -4.03 9.78 -15.79
C SER A 138 -4.95 9.93 -17.01
N PRO A 139 -4.46 10.49 -18.13
CA PRO A 139 -5.19 10.50 -19.39
C PRO A 139 -5.57 9.08 -19.84
N ALA A 140 -6.76 8.91 -20.41
CA ALA A 140 -7.28 7.59 -20.81
C ALA A 140 -6.33 6.81 -21.73
N SER A 141 -5.58 7.50 -22.61
CA SER A 141 -4.60 6.92 -23.51
C SER A 141 -3.31 6.44 -22.83
N LEU A 142 -3.02 6.89 -21.61
CA LEU A 142 -1.77 6.63 -20.88
C LEU A 142 -1.99 5.82 -19.58
N ARG A 143 -3.21 5.39 -19.27
CA ARG A 143 -3.51 4.64 -18.03
C ARG A 143 -2.65 3.39 -17.85
N GLY A 144 -2.39 2.64 -18.92
CA GLY A 144 -1.50 1.48 -18.87
C GLY A 144 -0.07 1.84 -18.44
N THR A 145 0.48 2.92 -18.99
CA THR A 145 1.80 3.45 -18.60
C THR A 145 1.81 3.97 -17.16
N ALA A 146 0.73 4.63 -16.72
CA ALA A 146 0.58 5.10 -15.35
C ALA A 146 0.59 3.94 -14.33
N TYR A 147 -0.21 2.90 -14.57
CA TYR A 147 -0.14 1.68 -13.75
C TYR A 147 1.25 1.05 -13.78
N GLY A 148 1.93 1.04 -14.93
CA GLY A 148 3.30 0.55 -15.06
C GLY A 148 4.29 1.30 -14.16
N TYR A 149 4.31 2.64 -14.23
CA TYR A 149 5.19 3.46 -13.39
C TYR A 149 4.86 3.35 -11.90
N PHE A 150 3.58 3.31 -11.54
CA PHE A 150 3.17 3.10 -10.16
C PHE A 150 3.71 1.77 -9.61
N ASN A 151 3.44 0.65 -10.31
CA ASN A 151 3.91 -0.68 -9.90
C ASN A 151 5.44 -0.79 -9.88
N LEU A 152 6.14 -0.14 -10.83
CA LEU A 152 7.60 -0.09 -10.81
C LEU A 152 8.12 0.65 -9.58
N SER A 153 7.53 1.81 -9.28
CA SER A 153 7.95 2.66 -8.16
C SER A 153 7.68 1.99 -6.81
N THR A 154 6.46 1.44 -6.63
CA THR A 154 6.11 0.70 -5.42
C THR A 154 6.88 -0.61 -5.32
N GLY A 155 7.16 -1.28 -6.43
CA GLY A 155 8.02 -2.48 -6.47
C GLY A 155 9.45 -2.20 -5.98
N VAL A 156 10.09 -1.13 -6.48
CA VAL A 156 11.43 -0.71 -6.03
C VAL A 156 11.41 -0.34 -4.54
N ALA A 157 10.38 0.39 -4.11
CA ALA A 157 10.20 0.73 -2.70
C ALA A 157 10.04 -0.52 -1.83
N MET A 158 9.22 -1.48 -2.27
CA MET A 158 9.00 -2.74 -1.57
C MET A 158 10.27 -3.57 -1.45
N LEU A 159 11.11 -3.61 -2.49
CA LEU A 159 12.42 -4.26 -2.44
C LEU A 159 13.32 -3.61 -1.37
N GLY A 160 13.46 -2.29 -1.41
CA GLY A 160 14.26 -1.55 -0.41
C GLY A 160 13.75 -1.77 1.02
N SER A 161 12.44 -1.67 1.21
CA SER A 161 11.79 -1.92 2.51
C SER A 161 11.99 -3.37 2.97
N SER A 162 11.89 -4.35 2.07
CA SER A 162 12.08 -5.77 2.41
C SER A 162 13.51 -6.10 2.84
N VAL A 163 14.51 -5.49 2.20
CA VAL A 163 15.92 -5.64 2.61
C VAL A 163 16.14 -5.07 4.02
N ILE A 164 15.62 -3.88 4.29
CA ILE A 164 15.72 -3.24 5.61
C ILE A 164 14.98 -4.09 6.66
N ALA A 165 13.75 -4.50 6.37
CA ALA A 165 12.93 -5.33 7.25
C ALA A 165 13.58 -6.69 7.54
N GLY A 166 14.23 -7.31 6.55
CA GLY A 166 14.97 -8.56 6.70
C GLY A 166 16.21 -8.40 7.57
N ALA A 167 16.99 -7.35 7.36
CA ALA A 167 18.15 -7.04 8.21
C ALA A 167 17.74 -6.79 9.68
N LEU A 168 16.62 -6.08 9.89
CA LEU A 168 16.03 -5.88 11.21
C LEU A 168 15.56 -7.20 11.84
N TRP A 169 14.98 -8.08 11.03
CA TRP A 169 14.47 -9.38 11.47
C TRP A 169 15.60 -10.28 11.96
N ASP A 170 16.69 -10.35 11.20
CA ASP A 170 17.84 -11.19 11.53
C ASP A 170 18.60 -10.66 12.76
N ALA A 171 18.68 -9.34 12.92
CA ALA A 171 19.44 -8.71 14.02
C ALA A 171 18.65 -8.61 15.34
N PHE A 172 17.36 -8.29 15.28
CA PHE A 172 16.54 -7.95 16.45
C PHE A 172 15.26 -8.79 16.59
N GLY A 173 15.01 -9.69 15.65
CA GLY A 173 13.86 -10.60 15.66
C GLY A 173 12.56 -10.00 15.12
N PRO A 174 11.49 -10.80 15.10
CA PRO A 174 10.22 -10.45 14.46
C PRO A 174 9.58 -9.16 14.98
N ALA A 175 9.60 -8.96 16.29
CA ALA A 175 8.93 -7.82 16.93
C ALA A 175 9.52 -6.48 16.49
N ALA A 176 10.85 -6.41 16.32
CA ALA A 176 11.52 -5.19 15.89
C ALA A 176 11.16 -4.79 14.46
N THR A 177 11.06 -5.77 13.55
CA THR A 177 10.62 -5.53 12.16
C THR A 177 9.20 -4.97 12.11
N PHE A 178 8.24 -5.59 12.82
CA PHE A 178 6.87 -5.08 12.85
C PHE A 178 6.74 -3.72 13.56
N LEU A 179 7.51 -3.46 14.62
CA LEU A 179 7.55 -2.15 15.27
C LEU A 179 8.14 -1.06 14.36
N SER A 180 9.14 -1.39 13.54
CA SER A 180 9.65 -0.45 12.54
C SER A 180 8.58 -0.14 11.49
N GLY A 181 7.83 -1.15 11.05
CA GLY A 181 6.65 -1.01 10.21
C GLY A 181 5.61 -0.07 10.78
N LEU A 182 5.26 -0.27 12.06
CA LEU A 182 4.37 0.62 12.80
C LEU A 182 4.89 2.07 12.80
N ALA A 183 6.18 2.29 13.04
CA ALA A 183 6.77 3.62 13.02
C ALA A 183 6.64 4.29 11.63
N PHE A 184 6.95 3.57 10.55
CA PHE A 184 6.77 4.07 9.18
C PHE A 184 5.30 4.33 8.85
N THR A 185 4.39 3.48 9.30
CA THR A 185 2.94 3.65 9.12
C THR A 185 2.45 4.91 9.83
N LEU A 186 2.89 5.15 11.07
CA LEU A 186 2.54 6.36 11.82
C LEU A 186 3.12 7.63 11.20
N LEU A 187 4.37 7.58 10.70
CA LEU A 187 4.97 8.69 9.95
C LEU A 187 4.19 8.99 8.66
N SER A 188 3.77 7.94 7.95
CA SER A 188 2.96 8.05 6.74
C SER A 188 1.60 8.68 7.05
N LEU A 189 0.98 8.28 8.16
CA LEU A 189 -0.31 8.83 8.61
C LEU A 189 -0.17 10.30 9.00
N ALA A 190 0.86 10.66 9.75
CA ALA A 190 1.14 12.05 10.10
C ALA A 190 1.38 12.92 8.86
N GLY A 191 2.16 12.42 7.89
CA GLY A 191 2.39 13.11 6.63
C GLY A 191 1.11 13.32 5.80
N LEU A 192 0.27 12.29 5.72
CA LEU A 192 -1.01 12.35 5.02
C LEU A 192 -1.94 13.41 5.65
N LEU A 193 -2.07 13.42 6.97
CA LEU A 193 -2.89 14.39 7.70
C LEU A 193 -2.34 15.82 7.59
N ALA A 194 -1.01 15.99 7.61
CA ALA A 194 -0.38 17.29 7.42
C ALA A 194 -0.70 17.89 6.03
N ILE A 195 -0.69 17.07 4.98
CA ILE A 195 -1.04 17.51 3.62
C ILE A 195 -2.53 17.91 3.53
N ASP A 196 -3.43 17.14 4.14
CA ASP A 196 -4.87 17.42 4.13
C ASP A 196 -5.23 18.73 4.85
N THR A 197 -4.59 18.98 6.00
CA THR A 197 -4.78 20.24 6.74
C THR A 197 -4.24 21.46 5.99
N SER A 198 -3.12 21.31 5.28
CA SER A 198 -2.55 22.40 4.48
C SER A 198 -3.38 22.74 3.23
N GLY A 199 -4.14 21.78 2.70
CA GLY A 199 -5.08 21.99 1.59
C GLY A 199 -6.35 22.75 2.01
N LYS A 200 -6.85 22.53 3.23
CA LYS A 200 -7.99 23.29 3.78
C LYS A 200 -7.65 24.75 4.08
N GLY A 201 -6.46 25.03 4.64
CA GLY A 201 -6.05 26.39 5.03
C GLY A 201 -5.77 27.37 3.87
N ALA A 202 -5.65 26.87 2.63
CA ALA A 202 -5.46 27.71 1.44
C ALA A 202 -6.78 28.14 0.78
N ASN A 203 -7.88 27.40 1.00
CA ASN A 203 -9.19 27.69 0.40
C ASN A 203 -10.04 28.66 1.24
N ASP A 204 -9.65 28.93 2.49
CA ASP A 204 -10.31 29.89 3.40
C ASP A 204 -9.71 31.31 3.32
N ARG A 205 -8.84 31.59 2.32
CA ARG A 205 -8.15 32.88 2.17
C ARG A 205 -8.56 33.71 0.94
N ASP A 206 -9.66 33.38 0.28
CA ASP A 206 -10.26 34.28 -0.72
C ASP A 206 -11.54 34.91 -0.13
N PRO A 207 -11.53 36.22 0.20
CA PRO A 207 -12.71 36.98 0.60
C PRO A 207 -13.65 37.31 -0.57
#